data_AF-A0A957QDE0-F1
#
_entry.id   AF-A0A957QDE0-F1
#
_cell.length_a   1.000
_cell.length_b   1.000
_cell.length_c   1.000
_cell.angle_alpha   90.00
_cell.angle_beta   90.00
_cell.angle_gamma   90.00
#
_symmetry.space_group_name_H-M   'P 1'
#
loop_
_entity.id
_entity.type
_entity.pdbx_description
1 polymer ?
#
loop_
_entity_poly.entity_id
_entity_poly.type
_entity_poly.pdbx_seq_one_letter_code
_entity_poly.pdbx_strand_id
1 'polypeptide(L)'
;DLIRALYTSDIYRPWLEAGFVTNVLAEYNTLPMWEGKRAQFNLAANIGVYGGYPAPYDNAAMAELNGPNGPIGSMMVRVLVDGWTPEEAIDEADEFSKRVFEKYF
;
A
#
# COMPACT_ATOMS: atom_id res chain seq x y z
N ASP A 1 12.18 -24.15 -3.66
CA ASP A 1 13.09 -24.30 -2.50
C ASP A 1 13.69 -23.00 -2.00
N LEU A 2 14.35 -22.20 -2.86
CA LEU A 2 14.93 -20.91 -2.45
C LEU A 2 13.93 -19.98 -1.73
N ILE A 3 12.77 -19.71 -2.32
CA ILE A 3 11.76 -18.83 -1.70
C ILE A 3 11.35 -19.33 -0.31
N ARG A 4 11.17 -20.65 -0.14
CA ARG A 4 10.84 -21.23 1.17
C ARG A 4 11.98 -21.03 2.17
N ALA A 5 13.23 -21.20 1.73
CA ALA A 5 14.40 -20.97 2.57
C ALA A 5 14.50 -19.51 3.07
N LEU A 6 14.12 -18.52 2.26
CA LEU A 6 14.14 -17.12 2.69
C LEU A 6 13.23 -16.81 3.90
N TYR A 7 12.22 -17.65 4.13
CA TYR A 7 11.26 -17.50 5.22
C TYR A 7 11.55 -18.41 6.43
N THR A 8 12.64 -19.18 6.41
CA THR A 8 13.05 -19.93 7.59
C THR A 8 13.55 -19.00 8.69
N SER A 9 13.38 -19.40 9.94
CA SER A 9 13.65 -18.54 11.12
C SER A 9 15.09 -18.03 11.17
N ASP A 10 16.06 -18.83 10.73
CA ASP A 10 17.47 -18.48 10.67
C ASP A 10 17.80 -17.36 9.67
N ILE A 11 16.97 -17.15 8.63
CA ILE A 11 17.15 -16.10 7.62
C ILE A 11 16.18 -14.94 7.86
N TYR A 12 14.90 -15.25 8.03
CA TYR A 12 13.84 -14.25 8.05
C TYR A 12 13.82 -13.42 9.33
N ARG A 13 14.02 -14.04 10.50
CA ARG A 13 14.01 -13.31 11.78
C ARG A 13 15.11 -12.25 11.85
N PRO A 14 16.40 -12.55 11.54
CA PRO A 14 17.43 -11.51 11.53
C PRO A 14 17.12 -10.38 10.53
N TRP A 15 16.51 -10.71 9.39
CA TRP A 15 16.08 -9.71 8.40
C TRP A 15 14.97 -8.80 8.94
N LEU A 16 13.96 -9.35 9.62
CA LEU A 16 12.94 -8.55 10.30
C LEU A 16 13.54 -7.64 11.37
N GLU A 17 14.48 -8.14 12.18
CA GLU A 17 15.10 -7.36 13.25
C GLU A 17 15.93 -6.18 12.70
N ALA A 18 16.68 -6.43 11.63
CA ALA A 18 17.52 -5.43 10.96
C ALA A 18 16.70 -4.45 10.10
N GLY A 19 15.66 -4.93 9.41
CA GLY A 19 14.76 -4.12 8.62
C GLY A 19 13.73 -3.37 9.47
N PHE A 20 13.11 -2.34 8.91
CA PHE A 20 11.87 -1.77 9.43
C PHE A 20 10.72 -2.18 8.51
N VAL A 21 10.48 -3.48 8.45
CA VAL A 21 9.54 -4.13 7.52
C VAL A 21 8.51 -4.92 8.33
N THR A 22 7.24 -4.90 7.93
CA THR A 22 6.21 -5.67 8.63
C THR A 22 6.33 -7.15 8.31
N ASN A 23 6.01 -7.96 9.32
CA ASN A 23 6.02 -9.41 9.19
C ASN A 23 4.80 -9.91 8.38
N VAL A 24 5.02 -10.87 7.47
CA VAL A 24 3.95 -11.52 6.69
C VAL A 24 3.57 -12.91 7.19
N LEU A 25 4.29 -13.45 8.18
CA LEU A 25 4.09 -14.79 8.74
C LEU A 25 3.69 -14.71 10.21
N ALA A 26 2.43 -15.01 10.53
CA ALA A 26 1.84 -14.79 11.86
C ALA A 26 2.69 -15.26 13.05
N GLU A 27 3.45 -16.35 12.91
CA GLU A 27 4.34 -16.91 13.94
C GLU A 27 5.39 -15.91 14.47
N TYR A 28 5.88 -14.99 13.64
CA TYR A 28 6.87 -13.99 14.06
C TYR A 28 6.25 -12.73 14.69
N ASN A 29 4.93 -12.64 14.83
CA ASN A 29 4.29 -11.54 15.56
C ASN A 29 4.63 -11.55 17.06
N THR A 30 5.14 -12.67 17.57
CA THR A 30 5.53 -12.85 18.98
C THR A 30 6.97 -12.44 19.27
N LEU A 31 7.75 -12.02 18.26
CA LEU A 31 9.14 -11.62 18.46
C LEU A 31 9.25 -10.37 19.37
N PRO A 32 10.21 -10.32 20.31
CA PRO A 32 10.39 -9.19 21.23
C PRO A 32 10.65 -7.83 20.54
N MET A 33 11.15 -7.84 19.29
CA MET A 33 11.33 -6.62 18.50
C MET A 33 10.04 -5.84 18.23
N TRP A 34 8.88 -6.49 18.39
CA TRP A 34 7.55 -5.89 18.20
C TRP A 34 7.03 -5.16 19.43
N GLU A 35 7.92 -4.62 20.25
CA GLU A 35 7.58 -3.73 21.35
C GLU A 35 7.70 -2.25 20.93
N GLY A 36 7.08 -1.36 21.71
CA GLY A 36 7.14 0.09 21.49
C GLY A 36 6.60 0.53 20.12
N LYS A 37 7.35 1.38 19.41
CA LYS A 37 6.92 1.95 18.11
C LYS A 37 6.80 0.89 17.01
N ARG A 38 7.62 -0.16 17.04
CA ARG A 38 7.57 -1.26 16.06
C ARG A 38 6.27 -2.06 16.19
N ALA A 39 5.75 -2.21 17.41
CA ALA A 39 4.45 -2.85 17.67
C ALA A 39 3.32 -2.20 16.85
N GLN A 40 3.30 -0.86 16.82
CA GLN A 40 2.25 -0.09 16.14
C GLN A 40 2.34 -0.24 14.62
N PHE A 41 3.55 -0.30 14.07
CA PHE A 41 3.75 -0.55 12.64
C PHE A 41 3.29 -1.96 12.23
N ASN A 42 3.62 -2.97 13.04
CA ASN A 42 3.17 -4.34 12.81
C ASN A 42 1.63 -4.46 12.95
N LEU A 43 1.03 -3.78 13.93
CA LEU A 43 -0.42 -3.71 14.07
C LEU A 43 -1.09 -3.07 12.83
N ALA A 44 -0.55 -1.96 12.33
CA ALA A 44 -1.08 -1.25 11.17
C ALA A 44 -1.16 -2.15 9.92
N ALA A 45 -0.15 -3.00 9.68
CA ALA A 45 -0.18 -3.94 8.57
C ALA A 45 -1.25 -5.05 8.74
N ASN A 46 -1.61 -5.41 9.98
CA ASN A 46 -2.62 -6.44 10.25
C ASN A 46 -4.06 -5.90 10.20
N ILE A 47 -4.26 -4.59 10.34
CA ILE A 47 -5.59 -3.95 10.27
C ILE A 47 -5.83 -3.23 8.94
N GLY A 48 -4.80 -3.07 8.11
CA GLY A 48 -4.90 -2.47 6.79
C GLY A 48 -5.72 -3.34 5.84
N VAL A 49 -6.34 -2.69 4.86
CA VAL A 49 -7.01 -3.37 3.76
C VAL A 49 -6.12 -3.27 2.53
N TYR A 50 -5.91 -4.39 1.84
CA TYR A 50 -5.23 -4.36 0.54
C TYR A 50 -6.05 -3.52 -0.43
N GLY A 51 -5.42 -2.56 -1.10
CA GLY A 51 -6.10 -1.73 -2.09
C GLY A 51 -6.72 -2.60 -3.20
N GLY A 52 -7.73 -2.09 -3.89
CA GLY A 52 -8.21 -2.67 -5.15
C GLY A 52 -9.50 -3.49 -5.09
N TYR A 53 -9.97 -3.96 -3.94
CA TYR A 53 -11.24 -4.70 -3.87
C TYR A 53 -12.42 -3.89 -4.47
N PRO A 54 -13.24 -4.45 -5.39
CA PRO A 54 -13.34 -5.85 -5.80
C PRO A 54 -12.45 -6.30 -6.98
N ALA A 55 -11.62 -5.41 -7.55
CA ALA A 55 -10.69 -5.75 -8.62
C ALA A 55 -9.36 -6.32 -8.09
N PRO A 56 -8.67 -7.19 -8.85
CA PRO A 56 -7.28 -7.54 -8.54
C PRO A 56 -6.41 -6.27 -8.59
N TYR A 57 -5.81 -5.86 -7.48
CA TYR A 57 -4.95 -4.67 -7.43
C TYR A 57 -3.71 -4.80 -8.33
N ASP A 58 -3.23 -6.02 -8.54
CA ASP A 58 -2.01 -6.30 -9.29
C ASP A 58 -2.31 -6.34 -10.79
N ASN A 59 -2.70 -5.20 -11.36
CA ASN A 59 -2.96 -5.06 -12.79
C ASN A 59 -2.35 -3.77 -13.35
N ALA A 60 -2.23 -3.70 -14.68
CA ALA A 60 -1.59 -2.58 -15.35
C ALA A 60 -2.35 -1.24 -15.15
N ALA A 61 -3.68 -1.27 -15.04
CA ALA A 61 -4.48 -0.08 -14.74
C ALA A 61 -4.13 0.47 -13.35
N MET A 62 -4.02 -0.39 -12.34
CA MET A 62 -3.67 0.02 -10.98
C MET A 62 -2.23 0.50 -10.86
N ALA A 63 -1.29 -0.05 -11.63
CA ALA A 63 0.08 0.46 -11.70
C ALA A 63 0.13 1.90 -12.23
N GLU A 64 -0.67 2.21 -13.26
CA GLU A 64 -0.80 3.56 -13.81
C GLU A 64 -1.56 4.50 -12.87
N LEU A 65 -2.64 4.01 -12.25
CA LEU A 65 -3.47 4.77 -11.31
C LEU A 65 -2.71 5.21 -10.07
N ASN A 66 -1.78 4.39 -9.57
CA ASN A 66 -0.94 4.73 -8.41
C ASN A 66 0.41 5.37 -8.80
N GLY A 67 0.55 5.85 -10.03
CA GLY A 67 1.73 6.55 -10.50
C GLY A 67 1.88 7.97 -9.92
N PRO A 68 2.85 8.76 -10.42
CA PRO A 68 3.13 10.11 -9.93
C PRO A 68 1.92 11.08 -9.94
N ASN A 69 0.94 10.82 -10.81
CA ASN A 69 -0.28 11.61 -10.95
C ASN A 69 -1.49 10.89 -10.34
N GLY A 70 -1.28 10.04 -9.33
CA GLY A 70 -2.35 9.26 -8.73
C GLY A 70 -3.47 10.16 -8.17
N PRO A 71 -4.74 9.72 -8.27
CA PRO A 71 -5.92 10.56 -8.06
C PRO A 71 -5.96 11.16 -6.65
N ILE A 72 -5.60 10.40 -5.61
CA ILE A 72 -5.61 10.87 -4.22
C ILE A 72 -4.60 12.01 -4.03
N GLY A 73 -3.37 11.83 -4.55
CA GLY A 73 -2.33 12.86 -4.45
C GLY A 73 -2.72 14.12 -5.21
N SER A 74 -3.25 13.97 -6.43
CA SER A 74 -3.72 15.09 -7.24
C SER A 74 -4.83 15.87 -6.53
N MET A 75 -5.86 15.18 -6.03
CA MET A 75 -6.97 15.83 -5.31
C MET A 75 -6.50 16.67 -4.13
N MET A 76 -5.57 16.15 -3.33
CA MET A 76 -5.01 16.88 -2.19
C MET A 76 -4.29 18.16 -2.63
N VAL A 77 -3.55 18.12 -3.75
CA VAL A 77 -2.91 19.32 -4.31
C VAL A 77 -3.97 20.30 -4.82
N ARG A 78 -4.99 19.83 -5.56
CA ARG A 78 -6.08 20.70 -6.06
C ARG A 78 -6.78 21.47 -4.95
N VAL A 79 -7.15 20.78 -3.88
CA VAL A 79 -7.89 21.40 -2.78
C VAL A 79 -6.98 22.28 -1.92
N LEU A 80 -5.81 21.79 -1.52
CA LEU A 80 -4.96 22.48 -0.53
C LEU A 80 -4.09 23.58 -1.13
N VAL A 81 -3.73 23.47 -2.41
CA VAL A 81 -2.80 24.39 -3.09
C VAL A 81 -3.52 25.22 -4.14
N ASP A 82 -4.31 24.59 -5.01
CA ASP A 82 -4.94 25.29 -6.13
C ASP A 82 -6.28 25.96 -5.76
N GLY A 83 -6.81 25.66 -4.57
CA GLY A 83 -8.03 26.27 -4.03
C GLY A 83 -9.33 25.75 -4.65
N TRP A 84 -9.30 24.57 -5.26
CA TRP A 84 -10.48 23.91 -5.81
C TRP A 84 -11.43 23.45 -4.70
N THR A 85 -12.72 23.29 -5.04
CA THR A 85 -13.62 22.58 -4.13
C THR A 85 -13.30 21.08 -4.11
N PRO A 86 -13.64 20.36 -3.03
CA PRO A 86 -13.52 18.90 -3.00
C PRO A 86 -14.22 18.21 -4.16
N GLU A 87 -15.39 18.71 -4.59
CA GLU A 87 -16.18 18.16 -5.69
C GLU A 87 -15.43 18.25 -7.03
N GLU A 88 -14.86 19.42 -7.36
CA GLU A 88 -14.08 19.61 -8.60
C GLU A 88 -12.86 18.66 -8.64
N ALA A 89 -12.19 18.49 -7.50
CA ALA A 89 -11.06 17.59 -7.39
C ALA A 89 -11.48 16.11 -7.54
N ILE A 90 -12.61 15.72 -6.96
CA ILE A 90 -13.17 14.36 -7.08
C ILE A 90 -13.54 14.06 -8.54
N ASP A 91 -14.15 15.01 -9.24
CA ASP A 91 -14.53 14.84 -10.64
C ASP A 91 -13.29 14.62 -11.53
N GLU A 92 -12.21 15.39 -11.33
CA GLU A 92 -10.93 15.17 -12.06
C GLU A 92 -10.37 13.77 -11.79
N ALA A 93 -10.38 13.34 -10.54
CA ALA A 93 -9.88 12.03 -10.13
C ALA A 93 -10.72 10.87 -10.71
N ASP A 94 -12.05 11.02 -10.74
CA ASP A 94 -12.96 10.04 -11.31
C ASP A 94 -12.76 9.92 -12.83
N GLU A 95 -12.69 11.04 -13.55
CA GLU A 95 -12.40 11.04 -14.99
C GLU A 95 -11.05 10.40 -15.32
N PHE A 96 -10.00 10.77 -14.58
CA PHE A 96 -8.68 10.17 -14.76
C PHE A 96 -8.74 8.66 -14.55
N SER A 97 -9.38 8.22 -13.46
CA SER A 97 -9.52 6.80 -13.13
C SER A 97 -10.26 6.05 -14.23
N LYS A 98 -11.40 6.57 -14.72
CA LYS A 98 -12.16 5.98 -15.82
C LYS A 98 -11.33 5.82 -17.09
N ARG A 99 -10.62 6.88 -17.52
CA ARG A 99 -9.74 6.82 -18.70
C ARG A 99 -8.64 5.77 -18.58
N VAL A 100 -8.06 5.62 -17.39
CA VAL A 100 -7.06 4.58 -17.13
C VAL A 100 -7.70 3.20 -17.25
N PHE A 101 -8.87 2.95 -16.64
CA PHE A 101 -9.52 1.64 -16.74
C PHE A 101 -9.99 1.31 -18.16
N GLU A 102 -10.55 2.26 -18.91
CA GLU A 102 -10.96 2.09 -20.33
C GLU A 102 -9.80 1.68 -21.25
N LYS A 103 -8.56 2.06 -20.91
CA LYS A 103 -7.38 1.67 -21.68
C LYS A 103 -7.06 0.18 -21.53
N TYR A 104 -7.44 -0.45 -20.42
CA TYR A 104 -7.05 -1.81 -20.07
C TYR A 104 -8.22 -2.81 -20.08
N PHE A 105 -9.47 -2.35 -20.06
CA PHE A 105 -10.69 -3.16 -19.99
C PHE A 105 -11.80 -2.57 -20.86
#